data_AF-A0A357CYV0-F1
#
_entry.id   AF-A0A357CYV0-F1
#
_cell.length_a   1.000
_cell.length_b   1.000
_cell.length_c   1.000
_cell.angle_alpha   90.00
_cell.angle_beta   90.00
_cell.angle_gamma   90.00
#
_symmetry.space_group_name_H-M   'P 1'
#
loop_
_entity.id
_entity.type
_entity.pdbx_description
1 polymer ?
#
loop_
_entity_poly.entity_id
_entity_poly.type
_entity_poly.pdbx_seq_one_letter_code
_entity_poly.pdbx_strand_id
1 'polypeptide(L)' 'MDFVHLHLHTEYSLLDGECRISQIPEAVKKAGQTAVAITD' A
#
# COMPACT_ATOMS: atom_id res chain seq x y z
N MET A 1 -4.30 14.01 12.06
CA MET A 1 -3.96 12.76 12.75
C MET A 1 -3.27 11.90 11.73
N ASP A 2 -2.03 11.52 12.00
CA ASP A 2 -1.21 10.80 11.02
C ASP A 2 -1.62 9.33 10.99
N PHE A 3 -1.72 8.76 9.79
CA PHE A 3 -2.15 7.38 9.57
C PHE A 3 -1.17 6.70 8.61
N VAL A 4 -0.88 5.43 8.88
CA VAL A 4 0.06 4.61 8.10
C VAL A 4 -0.53 3.21 7.97
N HIS A 5 -0.67 2.72 6.74
CA HIS A 5 -0.98 1.31 6.49
C HIS A 5 0.25 0.45 6.80
N LEU A 6 0.14 -0.39 7.84
CA LEU A 6 1.20 -1.33 8.24
C LEU A 6 0.92 -2.78 7.80
N HIS A 7 -0.25 -3.02 7.21
CA HIS A 7 -0.66 -4.30 6.65
C HIS A 7 -1.32 -4.04 5.30
N LEU A 8 -0.62 -4.36 4.21
CA LEU A 8 -1.09 -4.17 2.85
C LEU A 8 -0.54 -5.28 1.96
N HIS A 9 -1.45 -5.97 1.29
CA HIS A 9 -1.15 -6.96 0.26
C HIS A 9 -1.10 -6.28 -1.11
N THR A 10 -0.16 -6.69 -1.95
CA THR A 10 0.05 -6.22 -3.32
C THR A 10 -0.32 -7.31 -4.32
N GLU A 11 -0.17 -7.04 -5.62
CA GLU A 11 -0.33 -8.03 -6.70
C GLU A 11 0.62 -9.25 -6.59
N TYR A 12 1.59 -9.23 -5.67
CA TYR A 12 2.42 -10.40 -5.35
C TYR A 12 1.77 -11.37 -4.35
N SER A 13 0.70 -10.97 -3.66
CA SER A 13 -0.19 -11.87 -2.91
C SER A 13 -1.07 -12.66 -3.88
N LEU A 14 -0.56 -13.76 -4.44
CA LEU A 14 -1.12 -14.44 -5.62
C LEU A 14 -2.59 -14.89 -5.53
N LEU A 15 -3.15 -15.04 -4.32
CA LEU A 15 -4.53 -15.48 -4.12
C LEU A 15 -5.52 -14.32 -4.05
N ASP A 16 -5.14 -13.21 -3.38
CA ASP A 16 -6.08 -12.14 -2.99
C ASP A 16 -5.53 -10.71 -3.25
N GLY A 17 -4.36 -10.61 -3.87
CA GLY A 17 -3.60 -9.37 -4.05
C GLY A 17 -4.00 -8.58 -5.28
N GLU A 18 -4.68 -7.45 -5.11
CA GLU A 18 -5.13 -6.60 -6.24
C GLU A 18 -4.38 -5.26 -6.35
N CYS A 19 -3.63 -4.85 -5.33
CA CYS A 19 -2.93 -3.57 -5.33
C CYS A 19 -1.62 -3.62 -6.13
N ARG A 20 -1.57 -2.93 -7.28
CA ARG A 20 -0.32 -2.85 -8.07
C ARG A 20 0.76 -2.08 -7.34
N ILE A 21 1.94 -2.68 -7.18
CA ILE A 21 3.02 -2.09 -6.37
C ILE A 21 3.46 -0.71 -6.90
N SER A 22 3.41 -0.52 -8.22
CA SER A 22 3.80 0.73 -8.88
C SER A 22 2.85 1.91 -8.62
N GLN A 23 1.60 1.65 -8.24
CA GLN A 23 0.58 2.68 -8.00
C GLN A 23 0.49 3.11 -6.53
N ILE A 24 0.97 2.27 -5.61
CA ILE A 24 0.89 2.50 -4.16
C ILE A 24 1.57 3.82 -3.73
N PRO A 25 2.79 4.18 -4.19
CA PRO A 25 3.45 5.40 -3.74
C PRO A 25 2.66 6.68 -4.06
N GLU A 26 2.03 6.73 -5.25
CA GLU A 26 1.21 7.87 -5.65
C GLU A 26 -0.06 7.97 -4.80
N ALA A 27 -0.74 6.84 -4.55
CA ALA A 27 -1.93 6.78 -3.73
C ALA A 27 -1.66 7.21 -2.27
N VAL A 28 -0.58 6.70 -1.66
CA VAL A 28 -0.13 7.05 -0.31
C VAL A 28 0.15 8.54 -0.19
N LYS A 29 0.86 9.11 -1.16
CA LYS A 29 1.15 10.55 -1.20
C LYS A 29 -0.12 11.38 -1.36
N LYS A 30 -1.06 10.98 -2.22
CA LYS A 30 -2.35 11.66 -2.41
C LYS A 30 -3.23 11.62 -1.16
N ALA A 31 -3.12 10.55 -0.37
CA ALA A 31 -3.80 10.41 0.92
C ALA A 31 -3.13 11.19 2.07
N GLY A 32 -2.02 11.90 1.81
CA GLY A 32 -1.29 12.67 2.83
C GLY A 32 -0.47 11.81 3.78
N GLN A 33 -0.22 10.54 3.43
CA GLN A 33 0.60 9.62 4.23
C GLN A 33 2.07 9.74 3.81
N THR A 34 2.99 9.52 4.75
CA THR A 34 4.45 9.61 4.51
C THR A 34 5.12 8.23 4.42
N ALA A 35 4.41 7.17 4.79
CA ALA A 35 4.91 5.80 4.81
C ALA A 35 3.79 4.80 4.52
N VAL A 36 4.18 3.60 4.11
CA VAL A 36 3.33 2.41 3.93
C VAL A 36 4.21 1.17 4.08
N ALA A 37 3.71 0.10 4.68
CA ALA A 37 4.36 -1.21 4.69
C ALA A 37 3.69 -2.14 3.67
N ILE A 38 4.49 -3.00 3.05
CA ILE A 38 4.01 -4.11 2.21
C ILE A 38 4.22 -5.40 3.00
N THR A 39 3.15 -6.19 3.11
CA THR A 39 3.09 -7.44 3.90
C THR A 39 2.33 -8.50 3.12
N ASP A 40 2.88 -8.89 1.97
CA ASP A 40 2.34 -10.00 1.18
C ASP A 40 2.35 -11.34 1.94
#